data_AF-A0A814LKJ2-F1
#
_entry.id   AF-A0A814LKJ2-F1
#
_cell.length_a   1.000
_cell.length_b   1.000
_cell.length_c   1.000
_cell.angle_alpha   90.00
_cell.angle_beta   90.00
_cell.angle_gamma   90.00
#
_symmetry.space_group_name_H-M   'P 1'
#
loop_
_entity.id
_entity.type
_entity.pdbx_description
1 polymer ?
#
loop_
_entity_poly.entity_id
_entity_poly.type
_entity_poly.pdbx_seq_one_letter_code
_entity_poly.pdbx_strand_id
1 'polypeptide(L)'
;MAAIVNRITALVPKLALPVARYGQSKLSRFWYFARVELRPPMPSEFDQVQRGIQQIVKSASTGAWRNLTVKQFGLNTLVGLEVMFWFYIGECIGRGSIIGYRPGRSEGIPAPYKYFM
;
A
#
# COMPACT_ATOMS: atom_id res chain seq x y z
N MET A 1 -41.85 4.99 -2.26
CA MET A 1 -40.50 4.45 -1.94
C MET A 1 -40.33 2.96 -2.23
N ALA A 2 -41.25 2.07 -1.85
CA ALA A 2 -41.07 0.60 -1.99
C ALA A 2 -40.80 0.10 -3.43
N ALA A 3 -41.48 0.66 -4.44
CA ALA A 3 -41.29 0.25 -5.84
C ALA A 3 -39.89 0.60 -6.41
N ILE A 4 -39.27 1.68 -5.94
CA ILE A 4 -37.92 2.09 -6.34
C ILE A 4 -36.89 1.15 -5.71
N VAL A 5 -37.07 0.81 -4.42
CA VAL A 5 -36.21 -0.13 -3.70
C VAL A 5 -36.23 -1.51 -4.37
N ASN A 6 -37.40 -2.00 -4.79
CA ASN A 6 -37.54 -3.28 -5.49
C ASN A 6 -36.89 -3.30 -6.88
N ARG A 7 -36.84 -2.16 -7.58
CA ARG A 7 -36.14 -2.03 -8.87
C ARG A 7 -34.62 -2.03 -8.69
N ILE A 8 -34.13 -1.35 -7.65
CA ILE A 8 -32.70 -1.34 -7.32
C ILE A 8 -32.24 -2.73 -6.88
N THR A 9 -32.99 -3.41 -6.00
CA THR A 9 -32.65 -4.76 -5.54
C THR A 9 -32.67 -5.78 -6.69
N ALA A 10 -33.57 -5.64 -7.66
CA ALA A 10 -33.59 -6.47 -8.87
C ALA A 10 -32.45 -6.17 -9.87
N LEU A 11 -31.84 -4.97 -9.80
CA LEU A 11 -30.70 -4.57 -10.63
C LEU A 11 -29.35 -5.04 -10.07
N VAL A 12 -29.24 -5.22 -8.74
CA VAL A 12 -28.03 -5.72 -8.09
C VAL A 12 -27.51 -7.04 -8.69
N PRO A 13 -28.30 -8.13 -8.80
CA PRO A 13 -27.78 -9.39 -9.36
C PRO A 13 -27.46 -9.27 -10.86
N LYS A 14 -28.19 -8.41 -11.58
CA LYS A 14 -27.98 -8.16 -13.02
C LYS A 14 -26.67 -7.43 -13.31
N LEU A 15 -26.21 -6.59 -12.38
CA LEU A 15 -24.95 -5.85 -12.50
C LEU A 15 -23.78 -6.56 -11.80
N ALA A 16 -24.04 -7.38 -10.79
CA ALA A 16 -23.00 -8.08 -10.03
C ALA A 16 -22.19 -9.07 -10.90
N LEU A 17 -22.85 -9.86 -11.76
CA LEU A 17 -22.17 -10.85 -12.60
C LEU A 17 -21.24 -10.20 -13.64
N PRO A 18 -21.67 -9.19 -14.43
CA PRO A 18 -20.77 -8.47 -15.33
C PRO A 18 -19.60 -7.79 -14.62
N VAL A 19 -19.84 -7.15 -13.47
CA VAL A 19 -18.78 -6.48 -12.68
C VAL A 19 -17.78 -7.50 -12.15
N ALA A 20 -18.24 -8.65 -11.66
CA ALA A 20 -17.38 -9.73 -11.20
C ALA A 20 -16.53 -10.28 -12.35
N ARG A 21 -17.13 -10.54 -13.52
CA ARG A 21 -16.40 -11.02 -14.71
C ARG A 21 -15.37 -10.01 -15.21
N TYR A 22 -15.70 -8.73 -15.16
CA TYR A 22 -14.75 -7.65 -15.49
C TYR A 22 -13.60 -7.56 -14.48
N GLY A 23 -13.89 -7.74 -13.19
CA GLY A 23 -12.88 -7.74 -12.13
C GLY A 23 -11.93 -8.95 -12.19
N GLN A 24 -12.44 -10.12 -12.57
CA GLN A 24 -11.68 -11.38 -12.59
C GLN A 24 -10.41 -11.31 -13.47
N SER A 25 -10.49 -10.75 -14.67
CA SER A 25 -9.33 -10.67 -15.57
C SER A 25 -8.25 -9.72 -15.05
N LYS A 26 -8.67 -8.58 -14.48
CA LYS A 26 -7.77 -7.60 -13.89
C LYS A 26 -7.09 -8.12 -12.63
N LEU A 27 -7.84 -8.78 -11.76
CA LEU A 27 -7.31 -9.38 -10.55
C LEU A 27 -6.35 -10.53 -10.87
N SER A 28 -6.65 -11.34 -11.89
CA SER A 28 -5.74 -12.42 -12.32
C SER A 28 -4.40 -11.86 -12.81
N ARG A 29 -4.43 -10.78 -13.59
CA ARG A 29 -3.22 -10.09 -14.04
C ARG A 29 -2.47 -9.44 -12.89
N PHE A 30 -3.17 -8.75 -11.99
CA PHE A 30 -2.58 -8.20 -10.77
C PHE A 30 -1.89 -9.27 -9.94
N TRP A 31 -2.55 -10.41 -9.72
CA TRP A 31 -2.02 -11.53 -8.95
C TRP A 31 -0.75 -12.13 -9.57
N TYR A 32 -0.69 -12.21 -10.90
CA TYR A 32 0.50 -12.66 -11.61
C TYR A 32 1.73 -11.77 -11.31
N PHE A 33 1.59 -10.45 -11.46
CA PHE A 33 2.70 -9.51 -11.18
C PHE A 33 3.01 -9.40 -9.69
N ALA A 34 1.98 -9.36 -8.83
CA ALA A 34 2.15 -9.30 -7.39
C ALA A 34 2.98 -10.47 -6.86
N ARG A 35 2.82 -11.68 -7.42
CA ARG A 35 3.62 -12.85 -7.03
C ARG A 35 5.11 -12.74 -7.35
N VAL A 36 5.46 -12.01 -8.41
CA VAL A 36 6.85 -11.88 -8.86
C VAL A 36 7.52 -10.66 -8.22
N GLU A 37 6.81 -9.54 -8.15
CA GLU A 37 7.36 -8.24 -7.73
C GLU A 37 7.19 -7.97 -6.24
N LEU A 38 6.11 -8.45 -5.61
CA LEU A 38 5.80 -8.21 -4.20
C LEU A 38 6.13 -9.41 -3.30
N ARG A 39 6.90 -10.40 -3.82
CA ARG A 39 7.37 -11.50 -2.98
C ARG A 39 8.39 -10.97 -1.96
N PRO A 40 8.39 -11.48 -0.73
CA PRO A 40 9.50 -11.23 0.16
C PRO A 40 10.80 -11.72 -0.50
N PRO A 41 11.91 -10.98 -0.36
CA PRO A 41 13.19 -11.38 -0.94
C PRO A 41 13.65 -12.71 -0.33
N MET A 42 14.32 -13.51 -1.14
CA MET A 42 14.95 -14.74 -0.67
C MET A 42 16.21 -14.40 0.12
N PRO A 43 16.61 -15.22 1.11
CA PRO A 43 17.82 -14.95 1.88
C PRO A 43 19.10 -14.80 1.05
N SER A 44 19.18 -15.47 -0.09
CA SER A 44 20.30 -15.36 -1.03
C SER A 44 20.42 -13.98 -1.71
N GLU A 45 19.36 -13.16 -1.67
CA GLU A 45 19.34 -11.83 -2.29
C GLU A 45 19.84 -10.73 -1.33
N PHE A 46 20.00 -11.02 -0.03
CA PHE A 46 20.45 -10.04 0.97
C PHE A 46 21.84 -9.47 0.71
N ASP A 47 22.79 -10.30 0.26
CA ASP A 47 24.15 -9.85 -0.06
C ASP A 47 24.15 -8.81 -1.19
N GLN A 48 23.25 -8.97 -2.16
CA GLN A 48 23.12 -8.03 -3.28
C GLN A 48 22.54 -6.71 -2.80
N VAL A 49 21.53 -6.75 -1.92
CA VAL A 49 20.94 -5.55 -1.29
C VAL A 49 22.00 -4.78 -0.49
N GLN A 50 22.81 -5.48 0.32
CA GLN A 50 23.87 -4.84 1.11
C GLN A 50 24.90 -4.14 0.22
N ARG A 51 25.32 -4.77 -0.88
CA ARG A 51 26.23 -4.16 -1.86
C ARG A 51 25.60 -2.92 -2.52
N GLY A 52 24.32 -2.99 -2.87
CA GLY A 52 23.58 -1.85 -3.44
C GLY A 52 23.57 -0.64 -2.51
N ILE A 53 23.28 -0.86 -1.22
CA ILE A 53 23.30 0.22 -0.20
C ILE A 53 24.71 0.83 -0.10
N GLN A 54 25.75 0.00 -0.03
CA GLN A 54 27.13 0.50 0.03
C GLN A 54 27.50 1.35 -1.19
N GLN A 55 27.02 0.99 -2.39
CA GLN A 55 27.26 1.76 -3.60
C GLN A 55 26.55 3.12 -3.58
N ILE A 56 25.33 3.19 -3.03
CA ILE A 56 24.60 4.45 -2.85
C ILE A 56 25.37 5.37 -1.88
N VAL A 57 25.83 4.84 -0.75
CA VAL A 57 26.63 5.61 0.23
C VAL A 57 27.92 6.14 -0.40
N LYS A 58 28.64 5.29 -1.13
CA LYS A 58 29.85 5.71 -1.87
C LYS A 58 29.53 6.81 -2.88
N SER A 59 28.46 6.66 -3.66
CA SER A 59 28.04 7.65 -4.68
C SER A 59 27.62 9.00 -4.07
N ALA A 60 27.04 8.98 -2.87
CA ALA A 60 26.74 10.19 -2.11
C ALA A 60 28.04 10.87 -1.64
N SER A 61 28.97 10.09 -1.07
CA SER A 61 30.26 10.59 -0.56
C SER A 61 31.17 11.14 -1.65
N THR A 62 31.17 10.55 -2.85
CA THR A 62 32.01 11.00 -3.97
C THR A 62 31.42 12.16 -4.75
N GLY A 63 30.20 12.60 -4.43
CA GLY A 63 29.53 13.70 -5.14
C GLY A 63 28.97 13.31 -6.51
N ALA A 64 28.96 12.01 -6.86
CA ALA A 64 28.51 11.52 -8.16
C ALA A 64 27.03 11.82 -8.46
N TRP A 65 26.22 12.07 -7.41
CA TRP A 65 24.82 12.49 -7.53
C TRP A 65 24.62 13.81 -8.29
N ARG A 66 25.65 14.68 -8.35
CA ARG A 66 25.60 15.95 -9.09
C ARG A 66 25.66 15.77 -10.61
N ASN A 67 26.13 14.62 -11.07
CA ASN A 67 26.23 14.30 -12.50
C ASN A 67 24.95 13.62 -13.04
N LEU A 68 23.91 13.46 -12.23
CA LEU A 68 22.66 12.82 -12.63
C LEU A 68 21.79 13.76 -13.45
N THR A 69 21.17 13.22 -14.49
CA THR A 69 20.15 13.96 -15.26
C THR A 69 18.87 14.14 -14.44
N VAL A 70 18.11 15.20 -14.69
CA VAL A 70 16.83 15.47 -13.99
C VAL A 70 15.85 14.31 -14.11
N LYS A 71 15.80 13.66 -15.27
CA LYS A 71 14.96 12.47 -15.49
C LYS A 71 15.35 11.34 -14.53
N GLN A 72 16.64 11.06 -14.40
CA GLN A 72 17.12 9.97 -13.54
C GLN A 72 16.92 10.30 -12.06
N PHE A 73 17.18 11.55 -11.67
CA PHE A 73 16.91 12.02 -10.32
C PHE A 73 15.42 11.89 -9.95
N GLY A 74 14.53 12.30 -10.86
CA GLY A 74 13.08 12.19 -10.67
C GLY A 74 12.62 10.74 -10.49
N LEU A 75 13.09 9.83 -11.34
CA LEU A 75 12.77 8.40 -11.23
C LEU A 75 13.24 7.80 -9.90
N ASN A 76 14.48 8.08 -9.50
CA ASN A 76 15.03 7.58 -8.23
C ASN A 76 14.26 8.13 -7.03
N THR A 77 13.81 9.38 -7.10
CA THR A 77 13.01 10.02 -6.04
C THR A 77 11.62 9.38 -5.95
N LEU A 78 10.96 9.10 -7.08
CA LEU A 78 9.65 8.44 -7.09
C LEU A 78 9.70 7.03 -6.49
N VAL A 79 10.74 6.25 -6.82
CA VAL A 79 10.96 4.92 -6.21
C VAL A 79 11.23 5.07 -4.70
N GLY A 80 12.02 6.07 -4.29
CA GLY A 80 12.24 6.36 -2.87
C GLY A 80 10.95 6.70 -2.12
N LEU A 81 10.05 7.47 -2.74
CA LEU A 81 8.73 7.79 -2.20
C LEU A 81 7.85 6.54 -2.09
N GLU A 82 7.86 5.66 -3.08
CA GLU A 82 7.14 4.39 -3.04
C GLU A 82 7.53 3.55 -1.82
N VAL A 83 8.83 3.41 -1.56
CA VAL A 83 9.33 2.69 -0.37
C VAL A 83 8.88 3.35 0.93
N MET A 84 8.86 4.69 0.98
CA MET A 84 8.33 5.41 2.15
C MET A 84 6.84 5.19 2.36
N PHE A 85 6.03 5.11 1.29
CA PHE A 85 4.60 4.81 1.40
C PHE A 85 4.34 3.39 1.90
N TRP A 86 5.17 2.41 1.54
CA TRP A 86 5.10 1.07 2.10
C TRP A 86 5.26 1.04 3.63
N PHE A 87 6.12 1.90 4.18
CA PHE A 87 6.26 2.05 5.64
C PHE A 87 4.94 2.55 6.28
N TYR A 88 4.29 3.57 5.71
CA TYR A 88 3.01 4.07 6.24
C TYR A 88 1.86 3.07 6.10
N ILE A 89 1.85 2.26 5.04
CA ILE A 89 0.90 1.14 4.91
C ILE A 89 1.12 0.15 6.06
N GLY A 90 2.39 -0.16 6.39
CA GLY A 90 2.75 -0.96 7.55
C GLY A 90 2.26 -0.36 8.87
N GLU A 91 2.37 0.96 9.05
CA GLU A 91 1.83 1.65 10.21
C GLU A 91 0.30 1.54 10.29
N CYS A 92 -0.42 1.69 9.17
CA CYS A 92 -1.87 1.50 9.12
C CYS A 92 -2.29 0.08 9.50
N ILE A 93 -1.52 -0.94 9.09
CA ILE A 93 -1.74 -2.35 9.49
C ILE A 93 -1.44 -2.52 10.99
N GLY A 94 -0.31 -1.99 11.47
CA GLY A 94 0.11 -2.08 12.87
C GLY A 94 -0.85 -1.38 13.84
N ARG A 95 -1.44 -0.26 13.43
CA ARG A 95 -2.49 0.45 14.19
C ARG A 95 -3.87 -0.22 14.06
N GLY A 96 -4.10 -1.01 13.02
CA GLY A 96 -5.42 -1.58 12.71
C GLY A 96 -6.49 -0.53 12.36
N SER A 97 -6.08 0.67 11.92
CA SER A 97 -6.97 1.76 11.54
C SER A 97 -6.39 2.54 10.35
N ILE A 98 -7.25 2.82 9.37
CA ILE A 98 -6.89 3.64 8.20
C ILE A 98 -6.81 5.13 8.58
N ILE A 99 -7.57 5.55 9.59
CA ILE A 99 -7.65 6.95 10.03
C ILE A 99 -7.39 7.02 11.52
N GLY A 100 -6.25 7.61 11.90
CA GLY A 100 -5.88 7.91 13.29
C GLY A 100 -5.82 6.71 14.23
N TYR A 101 -5.33 6.98 15.44
CA TYR A 101 -5.49 6.04 16.56
C TYR A 101 -6.93 6.10 17.04
N ARG A 102 -7.56 4.94 17.28
CA ARG A 102 -8.86 4.86 17.94
C ARG A 102 -8.64 4.84 19.45
N PRO A 103 -8.91 5.91 20.21
CA PRO A 103 -8.71 5.95 21.68
C PRO A 103 -9.74 5.11 22.46
N GLY A 104 -10.31 4.04 21.89
CA GLY A 104 -11.38 3.26 22.51
C GLY A 104 -11.40 1.77 22.14
N ARG A 105 -10.31 1.20 21.62
CA ARG A 105 -10.17 -0.24 21.36
C ARG A 105 -9.26 -0.92 22.39
N SER A 106 -9.42 -0.55 23.66
CA SER A 106 -9.08 -1.41 24.79
C SER A 106 -10.37 -2.11 25.20
N GLU A 107 -10.37 -3.43 25.13
CA GLU A 107 -11.49 -4.29 25.48
C GLU A 107 -12.11 -3.87 26.82
N GLY A 108 -13.43 -3.61 26.84
CA GLY A 108 -14.24 -3.54 28.05
C GLY A 108 -14.04 -2.36 29.03
N ILE A 109 -13.03 -1.51 28.87
CA ILE A 109 -12.79 -0.38 29.80
C ILE A 109 -13.27 0.92 29.14
N PRO A 110 -14.31 1.60 29.67
CA PRO A 110 -14.75 2.87 29.11
C PRO A 110 -13.62 3.89 29.20
N ALA A 111 -13.31 4.51 28.06
CA ALA A 111 -12.29 5.55 27.99
C ALA A 111 -12.65 6.72 28.92
N PRO A 112 -11.71 7.21 29.76
CA PRO A 112 -11.98 8.16 30.83
C PRO A 112 -12.43 9.55 30.35
N TYR A 113 -12.40 9.83 29.06
CA TYR A 113 -12.79 11.12 28.50
C TYR A 113 -14.29 11.28 28.23
N LYS A 114 -15.12 10.25 28.48
CA LYS A 114 -16.59 10.31 28.27
C LYS A 114 -17.39 10.95 29.41
N TYR A 115 -16.75 11.42 30.48
CA TYR A 115 -17.42 12.03 31.64
C TYR A 115 -17.28 13.56 31.72
N PHE A 116 -16.74 14.21 30.69
CA PHE A 116 -16.58 15.66 30.65
C PHE A 116 -17.15 16.23 29.35
N MET A 117 -18.49 16.12 29.21
CA MET A 117 -19.38 17.03 28.49
C MET A 117 -20.82 16.62 28.72
#